data_AF-F0VK98-F1
#
_entry.id   AF-F0VK98-F1
#
_cell.length_a   1.000
_cell.length_b   1.000
_cell.length_c   1.000
_cell.angle_alpha   90.00
_cell.angle_beta   90.00
_cell.angle_gamma   90.00
#
_symmetry.space_group_name_H-M   'P 1'
#
loop_
_entity.id
_entity.type
_entity.pdbx_description
1 polymer ?
#
loop_
_entity_poly.entity_id
_entity_poly.type
_entity_poly.pdbx_seq_one_letter_code
_entity_poly.pdbx_strand_id
1 'polypeptide(L)'
;MRRQLVQARIDRERAVAVQQNQLREHLNAISCVNMKAQSDRRVEALRRERERKEEMRVLEMDAMFTLHDQDACRKKTLIELEELIAAELQREQAEQIREETYRRRICDESEELRLLREKLQMAKVNKERAAQVIEQHIRTVEEEEIQTAIDAQVEADRLHMLEEEKRLQLERLERERAAKDIQRQQIGERRESRKREAVEEYNRDKAQVQGLIKQLLAEEDQENRRQAAKRAAERKQIQETLRQKELWRQHQIALSEHEDAKIREYTALQAARSEKLDQEREEREAEKRRVLLELSRQKLERDAREKEHQQLLDDLHVDEKDELERQKEEAESRKRQEAKEALLRAFDEQMVEKERRRQEALADEQEYRQSLLARFAEQDRIEQMNEQKKRMKLQEHMRQVERLIVQRRQLFEAEREAERQTWQRLAAVEEEKQTVVEQERLRLLREHAELEKFLPKGTLKKPEELHLMHEAAAEKRRLHKTHLA
;
A
#
# COMPACT_ATOMS: atom_id res chain seq x y z
N MET A 1 -157.00 50.69 -3.92
CA MET A 1 -156.18 50.53 -2.71
C MET A 1 -155.08 49.45 -2.83
N ARG A 2 -155.37 48.21 -3.29
CA ARG A 2 -154.35 47.13 -3.40
C ARG A 2 -153.11 47.45 -4.27
N ARG A 3 -153.23 48.24 -5.34
CA ARG A 3 -152.09 48.61 -6.20
C ARG A 3 -151.05 49.51 -5.52
N GLN A 4 -151.46 50.41 -4.63
CA GLN A 4 -150.55 51.32 -3.91
C GLN A 4 -149.69 50.59 -2.88
N LEU A 5 -150.25 49.56 -2.23
CA LEU A 5 -149.50 48.72 -1.29
C LEU A 5 -148.49 47.81 -2.00
N VAL A 6 -148.83 47.30 -3.19
CA VAL A 6 -147.90 46.51 -4.02
C VAL A 6 -146.77 47.40 -4.55
N GLN A 7 -147.06 48.62 -4.99
CA GLN A 7 -146.04 49.56 -5.45
C GLN A 7 -145.08 49.95 -4.32
N ALA A 8 -145.61 50.29 -3.13
CA ALA A 8 -144.78 50.60 -1.95
C ALA A 8 -143.92 49.41 -1.49
N ARG A 9 -144.38 48.17 -1.68
CA ARG A 9 -143.59 46.96 -1.41
C ARG A 9 -142.47 46.78 -2.43
N ILE A 10 -142.75 46.95 -3.72
CA ILE A 10 -141.75 46.87 -4.80
C ILE A 10 -140.69 47.97 -4.64
N ASP A 11 -141.09 49.18 -4.28
CA ASP A 11 -140.15 50.30 -4.07
C ASP A 11 -139.27 50.07 -2.82
N ARG A 12 -139.82 49.46 -1.75
CA ARG A 12 -139.02 48.98 -0.61
C ARG A 12 -138.06 47.87 -1.01
N GLU A 13 -138.50 46.88 -1.79
CA GLU A 13 -137.65 45.79 -2.27
C GLU A 13 -136.54 46.31 -3.20
N ARG A 14 -136.83 47.31 -4.05
CA ARG A 14 -135.83 48.01 -4.89
C ARG A 14 -134.85 48.82 -4.05
N ALA A 15 -135.33 49.55 -3.04
CA ALA A 15 -134.45 50.29 -2.12
C ALA A 15 -133.52 49.35 -1.34
N VAL A 16 -134.04 48.22 -0.87
CA VAL A 16 -133.23 47.17 -0.22
C VAL A 16 -132.24 46.54 -1.20
N ALA A 17 -132.64 46.27 -2.45
CA ALA A 17 -131.74 45.73 -3.47
C ALA A 17 -130.61 46.71 -3.84
N VAL A 18 -130.90 48.01 -3.94
CA VAL A 18 -129.89 49.06 -4.16
C VAL A 18 -128.92 49.11 -2.97
N GLN A 19 -129.43 49.09 -1.73
CA GLN A 19 -128.58 49.03 -0.53
C GLN A 19 -127.72 47.75 -0.49
N GLN A 20 -128.28 46.60 -0.86
CA GLN A 20 -127.54 45.33 -0.94
C GLN A 20 -126.46 45.35 -2.04
N ASN A 21 -126.74 45.96 -3.20
CA ASN A 21 -125.75 46.08 -4.27
C ASN A 21 -124.63 47.06 -3.90
N GLN A 22 -124.95 48.19 -3.27
CA GLN A 22 -123.94 49.11 -2.73
C GLN A 22 -123.06 48.41 -1.68
N LEU A 23 -123.65 47.64 -0.76
CA LEU A 23 -122.90 46.84 0.20
C LEU A 23 -122.01 45.79 -0.50
N ARG A 24 -122.49 45.12 -1.55
CA ARG A 24 -121.68 44.17 -2.34
C ARG A 24 -120.53 44.86 -3.06
N GLU A 25 -120.75 46.03 -3.65
CA GLU A 25 -119.70 46.82 -4.31
C GLU A 25 -118.65 47.30 -3.30
N HIS A 26 -119.07 47.78 -2.13
CA HIS A 26 -118.15 48.13 -1.04
C HIS A 26 -117.37 46.92 -0.53
N LEU A 27 -118.01 45.76 -0.34
CA LEU A 27 -117.33 44.52 0.06
C LEU A 27 -116.34 44.04 -1.00
N ASN A 28 -116.70 44.14 -2.29
CA ASN A 28 -115.81 43.81 -3.40
C ASN A 28 -114.62 44.78 -3.48
N ALA A 29 -114.84 46.08 -3.26
CA ALA A 29 -113.77 47.06 -3.19
C ALA A 29 -112.82 46.78 -2.01
N ILE A 30 -113.37 46.46 -0.83
CA ILE A 30 -112.59 46.06 0.35
C ILE A 30 -111.79 44.77 0.06
N SER A 31 -112.40 43.78 -0.59
CA SER A 31 -111.73 42.54 -1.00
C SER A 31 -110.58 42.79 -1.97
N CYS A 32 -110.79 43.62 -3.00
CA CYS A 32 -109.75 44.01 -3.95
C CYS A 32 -108.58 44.76 -3.28
N VAL A 33 -108.87 45.66 -2.35
CA VAL A 33 -107.84 46.38 -1.57
C VAL A 33 -107.07 45.40 -0.68
N ASN A 34 -107.76 44.46 -0.03
CA ASN A 34 -107.11 43.43 0.80
C ASN A 34 -106.22 42.49 -0.03
N MET A 35 -106.64 42.07 -1.22
CA MET A 35 -105.83 41.25 -2.12
C MET A 35 -104.59 42.00 -2.62
N LYS A 36 -104.73 43.29 -2.96
CA LYS A 36 -103.59 44.15 -3.31
C LYS A 36 -102.65 44.31 -2.11
N ALA A 37 -103.17 44.60 -0.92
CA ALA A 37 -102.38 44.71 0.29
C ALA A 37 -101.65 43.40 0.65
N GLN A 38 -102.25 42.23 0.42
CA GLN A 38 -101.59 40.93 0.60
C GLN A 38 -100.50 40.69 -0.45
N SER A 39 -100.75 41.03 -1.72
CA SER A 39 -99.75 40.96 -2.79
C SER A 39 -98.58 41.90 -2.52
N ASP A 40 -98.86 43.13 -2.09
CA ASP A 40 -97.84 44.14 -1.78
C ASP A 40 -97.01 43.70 -0.57
N ARG A 41 -97.64 43.17 0.49
CA ARG A 41 -96.93 42.55 1.63
C ARG A 41 -96.03 41.39 1.18
N ARG A 42 -96.47 40.57 0.23
CA ARG A 42 -95.67 39.46 -0.31
C ARG A 42 -94.52 39.96 -1.17
N VAL A 43 -94.72 40.97 -2.01
CA VAL A 43 -93.67 41.59 -2.83
C VAL A 43 -92.65 42.28 -1.94
N GLU A 44 -93.09 43.01 -0.91
CA GLU A 44 -92.20 43.59 0.09
C GLU A 44 -91.43 42.53 0.87
N ALA A 45 -92.07 41.43 1.27
CA ALA A 45 -91.38 40.31 1.91
C ALA A 45 -90.30 39.70 1.00
N LEU A 46 -90.61 39.50 -0.29
CA LEU A 46 -89.64 39.02 -1.28
C LEU A 46 -88.52 40.02 -1.56
N ARG A 47 -88.80 41.33 -1.54
CA ARG A 47 -87.76 42.38 -1.65
C ARG A 47 -86.83 42.35 -0.45
N ARG A 48 -87.38 42.32 0.78
CA ARG A 48 -86.59 42.18 2.01
C ARG A 48 -85.76 40.90 2.03
N GLU A 49 -86.29 39.78 1.52
CA GLU A 49 -85.52 38.54 1.40
C GLU A 49 -84.39 38.62 0.36
N ARG A 50 -84.61 39.32 -0.76
CA ARG A 50 -83.56 39.55 -1.76
C ARG A 50 -82.47 40.46 -1.23
N GLU A 51 -82.85 41.58 -0.60
CA GLU A 51 -81.92 42.50 0.07
C GLU A 51 -81.09 41.76 1.11
N ARG A 52 -81.72 40.97 1.99
CA ARG A 52 -81.00 40.12 2.96
C ARG A 52 -80.05 39.12 2.28
N LYS A 53 -80.45 38.49 1.18
CA LYS A 53 -79.59 37.56 0.44
C LYS A 53 -78.42 38.28 -0.23
N GLU A 54 -78.63 39.49 -0.73
CA GLU A 54 -77.57 40.32 -1.30
C GLU A 54 -76.60 40.79 -0.21
N GLU A 55 -77.11 41.25 0.93
CA GLU A 55 -76.30 41.59 2.11
C GLU A 55 -75.47 40.39 2.59
N MET A 56 -76.08 39.21 2.71
CA MET A 56 -75.35 37.99 3.08
C MET A 56 -74.27 37.62 2.06
N ARG A 57 -74.54 37.76 0.75
CA ARG A 57 -73.53 37.52 -0.29
C ARG A 57 -72.37 38.50 -0.24
N VAL A 58 -72.65 39.77 0.05
CA VAL A 58 -71.61 40.79 0.24
C VAL A 58 -70.77 40.46 1.48
N LEU A 59 -71.41 40.12 2.60
CA LEU A 59 -70.72 39.70 3.82
C LEU A 59 -69.88 38.42 3.60
N GLU A 60 -70.39 37.45 2.85
CA GLU A 60 -69.66 36.23 2.49
C GLU A 60 -68.44 36.57 1.60
N MET A 61 -68.60 37.46 0.62
CA MET A 61 -67.51 37.91 -0.24
C MET A 61 -66.43 38.66 0.54
N ASP A 62 -66.83 39.55 1.44
CA ASP A 62 -65.91 40.30 2.32
C ASP A 62 -65.19 39.35 3.31
N ALA A 63 -65.90 38.35 3.84
CA ALA A 63 -65.30 37.31 4.67
C ALA A 63 -64.27 36.48 3.87
N MET A 64 -64.57 36.12 2.62
CA MET A 64 -63.63 35.41 1.75
C MET A 64 -62.40 36.25 1.43
N PHE A 65 -62.57 37.55 1.15
CA PHE A 65 -61.46 38.47 0.89
C PHE A 65 -60.57 38.65 2.11
N THR A 66 -61.17 38.89 3.28
CA THR A 66 -60.42 39.04 4.54
C THR A 66 -59.67 37.76 4.93
N LEU A 67 -60.25 36.58 4.73
CA LEU A 67 -59.55 35.30 4.94
C LEU A 67 -58.39 35.12 3.96
N HIS A 68 -58.59 35.45 2.68
CA HIS A 68 -57.54 35.38 1.68
C HIS A 68 -56.37 36.30 2.01
N ASP A 69 -56.65 37.55 2.42
CA ASP A 69 -55.65 38.51 2.85
C ASP A 69 -54.91 38.04 4.11
N GLN A 70 -55.64 37.49 5.09
CA GLN A 70 -55.02 36.91 6.29
C GLN A 70 -54.11 35.74 5.95
N ASP A 71 -54.53 34.84 5.06
CA ASP A 71 -53.72 33.70 4.62
C ASP A 71 -52.53 34.14 3.77
N ALA A 72 -52.67 35.18 2.95
CA ALA A 72 -51.56 35.77 2.21
C ALA A 72 -50.54 36.42 3.17
N CYS A 73 -50.99 37.15 4.19
CA CYS A 73 -50.13 37.69 5.24
C CYS A 73 -49.42 36.58 6.02
N ARG A 74 -50.14 35.52 6.44
CA ARG A 74 -49.55 34.36 7.12
C ARG A 74 -48.50 33.68 6.25
N LYS A 75 -48.77 33.46 4.97
CA LYS A 75 -47.80 32.86 4.03
C LYS A 75 -46.56 33.73 3.88
N LYS A 76 -46.70 35.06 3.76
CA LYS A 76 -45.55 35.97 3.72
C LYS A 76 -44.70 35.85 4.98
N THR A 77 -45.32 35.88 6.16
CA THR A 77 -44.59 35.72 7.42
C THR A 77 -43.92 34.36 7.55
N LEU A 78 -44.53 33.29 7.01
CA LEU A 78 -43.91 31.96 6.99
C LEU A 78 -42.69 31.93 6.08
N ILE A 79 -42.79 32.50 4.87
CA ILE A 79 -41.66 32.59 3.93
C ILE A 79 -40.51 33.40 4.55
N GLU A 80 -40.80 34.54 5.18
CA GLU A 80 -39.78 35.36 5.85
C GLU A 80 -39.07 34.58 6.97
N LEU A 81 -39.81 33.81 7.77
CA LEU A 81 -39.22 32.95 8.80
C LEU A 81 -38.41 31.79 8.21
N GLU A 82 -38.90 31.15 7.14
CA GLU A 82 -38.18 30.10 6.40
C GLU A 82 -36.88 30.63 5.80
N GLU A 83 -36.88 31.84 5.23
CA GLU A 83 -35.68 32.50 4.71
C GLU A 83 -34.66 32.82 5.80
N LEU A 84 -35.12 33.29 6.96
CA LEU A 84 -34.25 33.53 8.12
C LEU A 84 -33.62 32.23 8.63
N ILE A 85 -34.42 31.17 8.79
CA ILE A 85 -33.94 29.84 9.21
C ILE A 85 -32.96 29.28 8.18
N ALA A 86 -33.27 29.40 6.89
CA ALA A 86 -32.39 28.94 5.82
C ALA A 86 -31.06 29.72 5.82
N ALA A 87 -31.09 31.03 6.05
CA ALA A 87 -29.89 31.86 6.15
C ALA A 87 -29.04 31.51 7.39
N GLU A 88 -29.67 31.24 8.54
CA GLU A 88 -28.97 30.78 9.75
C GLU A 88 -28.34 29.40 9.54
N LEU A 89 -29.08 28.45 8.97
CA LEU A 89 -28.55 27.12 8.64
C LEU A 89 -27.38 27.20 7.66
N GLN A 90 -27.46 28.08 6.64
CA GLN A 90 -26.36 28.30 5.71
C GLN A 90 -25.13 28.92 6.40
N ARG A 91 -25.33 29.80 7.39
CA ARG A 91 -24.23 30.36 8.19
C ARG A 91 -23.57 29.27 9.03
N GLU A 92 -24.34 28.45 9.74
CA GLU A 92 -23.82 27.33 10.51
C GLU A 92 -23.06 26.33 9.62
N GLN A 93 -23.61 25.98 8.46
CA GLN A 93 -22.93 25.10 7.51
C GLN A 93 -21.64 25.73 6.97
N ALA A 94 -21.65 27.02 6.65
CA ALA A 94 -20.45 27.73 6.20
C ALA A 94 -19.38 27.80 7.29
N GLU A 95 -19.77 28.00 8.55
CA GLU A 95 -18.88 27.96 9.71
C GLU A 95 -18.29 26.55 9.91
N GLN A 96 -19.11 25.50 9.86
CA GLN A 96 -18.65 24.11 9.91
C GLN A 96 -17.64 23.80 8.79
N ILE A 97 -17.93 24.19 7.54
CA ILE A 97 -17.01 23.99 6.41
C ILE A 97 -15.70 24.77 6.64
N ARG A 98 -15.76 25.99 7.17
CA ARG A 98 -14.56 26.78 7.50
C ARG A 98 -13.73 26.11 8.59
N GLU A 99 -14.37 25.63 9.65
CA GLU A 99 -13.70 24.90 10.72
C GLU A 99 -13.07 23.59 10.22
N GLU A 100 -13.79 22.81 9.41
CA GLU A 100 -13.27 21.58 8.81
C GLU A 100 -12.11 21.85 7.86
N THR A 101 -12.23 22.86 6.98
CA THR A 101 -11.15 23.22 6.05
C THR A 101 -9.93 23.76 6.79
N TYR A 102 -10.14 24.53 7.87
CA TYR A 102 -9.08 24.98 8.76
C TYR A 102 -8.39 23.81 9.46
N ARG A 103 -9.16 22.86 10.03
CA ARG A 103 -8.62 21.64 10.63
C ARG A 103 -7.85 20.80 9.62
N ARG A 104 -8.40 20.58 8.43
CA ARG A 104 -7.73 19.85 7.33
C ARG A 104 -6.42 20.52 6.94
N ARG A 105 -6.41 21.84 6.78
CA ARG A 105 -5.18 22.60 6.49
C ARG A 105 -4.12 22.39 7.57
N ILE A 106 -4.47 22.53 8.85
CA ILE A 106 -3.54 22.25 9.97
C ILE A 106 -3.02 20.81 9.90
N CYS A 107 -3.90 19.85 9.60
CA CYS A 107 -3.53 18.44 9.54
C CYS A 107 -2.54 18.13 8.40
N ASP A 108 -2.75 18.75 7.24
CA ASP A 108 -1.92 18.53 6.05
C ASP A 108 -0.61 19.32 6.10
N GLU A 109 -0.59 20.49 6.75
CA GLU A 109 0.62 21.28 7.03
C GLU A 109 1.49 20.67 8.15
N SER A 110 0.91 19.83 9.03
CA SER A 110 1.64 19.23 10.14
C SER A 110 2.56 18.09 9.69
N GLU A 111 3.87 18.30 9.80
CA GLU A 111 4.88 17.27 9.55
C GLU A 111 4.71 16.06 10.49
N GLU A 112 4.30 16.29 11.74
CA GLU A 112 4.14 15.22 12.72
C GLU A 112 3.03 14.23 12.33
N LEU A 113 1.91 14.75 11.84
CA LEU A 113 0.78 13.93 11.38
C LEU A 113 1.13 13.22 10.08
N ARG A 114 1.87 13.87 9.18
CA ARG A 114 2.38 13.22 7.97
C ARG A 114 3.29 12.03 8.29
N LEU A 115 4.29 12.22 9.16
CA LEU A 115 5.19 11.15 9.59
C LEU A 115 4.43 10.03 10.31
N LEU A 116 3.41 10.36 11.10
CA LEU A 116 2.54 9.37 11.74
C LEU A 116 1.76 8.57 10.68
N ARG A 117 1.12 9.24 9.71
CA ARG A 117 0.40 8.58 8.60
C ARG A 117 1.32 7.61 7.85
N GLU A 118 2.54 8.03 7.53
CA GLU A 118 3.56 7.18 6.88
C GLU A 118 3.91 5.96 7.75
N LYS A 119 4.18 6.15 9.05
CA LYS A 119 4.44 5.03 9.98
C LYS A 119 3.25 4.06 10.10
N LEU A 120 2.03 4.58 10.09
CA LEU A 120 0.81 3.75 10.11
C LEU A 120 0.60 3.00 8.80
N GLN A 121 0.92 3.61 7.66
CA GLN A 121 0.96 2.91 6.36
C GLN A 121 2.00 1.79 6.38
N MET A 122 3.21 2.05 6.88
CA MET A 122 4.23 1.02 7.04
C MET A 122 3.75 -0.12 7.95
N ALA A 123 3.00 0.19 9.01
CA ALA A 123 2.39 -0.83 9.87
C ALA A 123 1.35 -1.70 9.14
N LYS A 124 0.57 -1.12 8.21
CA LYS A 124 -0.34 -1.89 7.34
C LYS A 124 0.43 -2.85 6.43
N VAL A 125 1.47 -2.34 5.76
CA VAL A 125 2.35 -3.16 4.89
C VAL A 125 3.01 -4.27 5.71
N ASN A 126 3.46 -3.98 6.93
CA ASN A 126 4.04 -4.98 7.83
C ASN A 126 3.03 -6.07 8.22
N LYS A 127 1.77 -5.69 8.49
CA LYS A 127 0.68 -6.64 8.75
C LYS A 127 0.43 -7.56 7.54
N GLU A 128 0.36 -6.99 6.34
CA GLU A 128 0.18 -7.75 5.09
C GLU A 128 1.37 -8.66 4.83
N ARG A 129 2.60 -8.18 5.02
CA ARG A 129 3.81 -8.98 4.88
C ARG A 129 3.83 -10.14 5.87
N ALA A 130 3.41 -9.92 7.12
CA ALA A 130 3.31 -10.99 8.10
C ALA A 130 2.27 -12.05 7.68
N ALA A 131 1.13 -11.63 7.14
CA ALA A 131 0.13 -12.55 6.58
C ALA A 131 0.69 -13.34 5.38
N GLN A 132 1.43 -12.69 4.48
CA GLN A 132 2.08 -13.35 3.35
C GLN A 132 3.12 -14.39 3.79
N VAL A 133 3.91 -14.11 4.83
CA VAL A 133 4.89 -15.08 5.36
C VAL A 133 4.18 -16.30 5.94
N ILE A 134 3.07 -16.10 6.66
CA ILE A 134 2.25 -17.21 7.17
C ILE A 134 1.66 -18.02 6.01
N GLU A 135 1.13 -17.36 4.99
CA GLU A 135 0.57 -18.01 3.80
C GLU A 135 1.65 -18.80 3.04
N GLN A 136 2.84 -18.22 2.85
CA GLN A 136 3.98 -18.91 2.26
C GLN A 136 4.35 -20.15 3.07
N HIS A 137 4.38 -20.05 4.40
CA HIS A 137 4.70 -21.19 5.25
C HIS A 137 3.64 -22.31 5.15
N ILE A 138 2.36 -21.95 5.08
CA ILE A 138 1.27 -22.91 4.85
C ILE A 138 1.48 -23.61 3.50
N ARG A 139 1.74 -22.84 2.43
CA ARG A 139 2.02 -23.41 1.09
C ARG A 139 3.24 -24.33 1.09
N THR A 140 4.33 -23.96 1.76
CA THR A 140 5.50 -24.84 1.85
C THR A 140 5.20 -26.16 2.56
N VAL A 141 4.37 -26.12 3.62
CA VAL A 141 3.95 -27.35 4.32
C VAL A 141 3.06 -28.20 3.42
N GLU A 142 2.11 -27.60 2.70
CA GLU A 142 1.27 -28.31 1.72
C GLU A 142 2.09 -28.93 0.58
N GLU A 143 3.09 -28.21 0.07
CA GLU A 143 4.02 -28.72 -0.95
C GLU A 143 4.87 -29.90 -0.42
N GLU A 144 5.35 -29.81 0.82
CA GLU A 144 6.04 -30.91 1.49
C GLU A 144 5.13 -32.14 1.66
N GLU A 145 3.88 -31.95 2.07
CA GLU A 145 2.89 -33.03 2.17
C GLU A 145 2.66 -33.71 0.81
N ILE A 146 2.48 -32.93 -0.26
CA ILE A 146 2.33 -33.46 -1.62
C ILE A 146 3.59 -34.22 -2.04
N GLN A 147 4.78 -33.67 -1.79
CA GLN A 147 6.04 -34.32 -2.17
C GLN A 147 6.23 -35.64 -1.42
N THR A 148 5.94 -35.68 -0.11
CA THR A 148 6.02 -36.92 0.68
C THR A 148 5.04 -37.99 0.18
N ALA A 149 3.85 -37.58 -0.28
CA ALA A 149 2.88 -38.51 -0.89
C ALA A 149 3.37 -39.07 -2.24
N ILE A 150 3.99 -38.22 -3.08
CA ILE A 150 4.62 -38.66 -4.34
C ILE A 150 5.77 -39.62 -4.06
N ASP A 151 6.67 -39.28 -3.13
CA ASP A 151 7.81 -40.12 -2.77
C ASP A 151 7.35 -41.49 -2.23
N ALA A 152 6.30 -41.50 -1.40
CA ALA A 152 5.70 -42.75 -0.92
C ALA A 152 5.12 -43.60 -2.06
N GLN A 153 4.50 -42.98 -3.07
CA GLN A 153 3.97 -43.67 -4.25
C GLN A 153 5.10 -44.25 -5.11
N VAL A 154 6.18 -43.49 -5.34
CA VAL A 154 7.36 -43.95 -6.10
C VAL A 154 8.05 -45.12 -5.40
N GLU A 155 8.21 -45.07 -4.08
CA GLU A 155 8.77 -46.20 -3.32
C GLU A 155 7.85 -47.42 -3.33
N ALA A 156 6.52 -47.24 -3.27
CA ALA A 156 5.57 -48.34 -3.41
C ALA A 156 5.67 -49.01 -4.81
N ASP A 157 5.75 -48.22 -5.88
CA ASP A 157 5.93 -48.72 -7.25
C ASP A 157 7.26 -49.47 -7.39
N ARG A 158 8.34 -48.93 -6.80
CA ARG A 158 9.66 -49.58 -6.78
C ARG A 158 9.60 -50.94 -6.05
N LEU A 159 8.94 -51.00 -4.90
CA LEU A 159 8.77 -52.25 -4.16
C LEU A 159 7.95 -53.26 -4.96
N HIS A 160 6.88 -52.83 -5.62
CA HIS A 160 6.06 -53.68 -6.48
C HIS A 160 6.89 -54.28 -7.64
N MET A 161 7.74 -53.48 -8.28
CA MET A 161 8.64 -53.97 -9.34
C MET A 161 9.63 -55.03 -8.82
N LEU A 162 10.21 -54.82 -7.63
CA LEU A 162 11.10 -55.79 -6.99
C LEU A 162 10.38 -57.09 -6.60
N GLU A 163 9.13 -57.00 -6.15
CA GLU A 163 8.31 -58.17 -5.84
C GLU A 163 7.99 -58.99 -7.09
N GLU A 164 7.64 -58.33 -8.19
CA GLU A 164 7.39 -58.97 -9.49
C GLU A 164 8.67 -59.62 -10.06
N GLU A 165 9.83 -58.96 -9.96
CA GLU A 165 11.12 -59.56 -10.33
C GLU A 165 11.41 -60.83 -9.51
N LYS A 166 11.21 -60.77 -8.19
CA LYS A 166 11.37 -61.95 -7.32
C LYS A 166 10.40 -63.07 -7.68
N ARG A 167 9.15 -62.75 -8.00
CA ARG A 167 8.16 -63.73 -8.49
C ARG A 167 8.62 -64.42 -9.76
N LEU A 168 9.07 -63.65 -10.76
CA LEU A 168 9.60 -64.19 -12.01
C LEU A 168 10.85 -65.06 -11.78
N GLN A 169 11.72 -64.67 -10.85
CA GLN A 169 12.88 -65.48 -10.48
C GLN A 169 12.46 -66.80 -9.82
N LEU A 170 11.49 -66.78 -8.92
CA LEU A 170 10.94 -67.99 -8.29
C LEU A 170 10.32 -68.91 -9.33
N GLU A 171 9.51 -68.40 -10.26
CA GLU A 171 8.93 -69.20 -11.35
C GLU A 171 10.01 -69.83 -12.24
N ARG A 172 11.09 -69.10 -12.55
CA ARG A 172 12.24 -69.66 -13.31
C ARG A 172 12.89 -70.81 -12.54
N LEU A 173 13.15 -70.62 -11.26
CA LEU A 173 13.74 -71.66 -10.40
C LEU A 173 12.83 -72.89 -10.29
N GLU A 174 11.51 -72.70 -10.20
CA GLU A 174 10.53 -73.79 -10.21
C GLU A 174 10.55 -74.57 -11.53
N ARG A 175 10.59 -73.87 -12.67
CA ARG A 175 10.72 -74.50 -14.00
C ARG A 175 12.02 -75.29 -14.13
N GLU A 176 13.14 -74.74 -13.65
CA GLU A 176 14.43 -75.45 -13.64
C GLU A 176 14.41 -76.69 -12.74
N ARG A 177 13.78 -76.60 -11.56
CA ARG A 177 13.59 -77.75 -10.66
C ARG A 177 12.76 -78.83 -11.33
N ALA A 178 11.62 -78.46 -11.92
CA ALA A 178 10.76 -79.39 -12.65
C ALA A 178 11.51 -80.08 -13.81
N ALA A 179 12.32 -79.34 -14.58
CA ALA A 179 13.13 -79.91 -15.65
C ALA A 179 14.19 -80.90 -15.12
N LYS A 180 14.86 -80.59 -14.00
CA LYS A 180 15.82 -81.49 -13.35
C LYS A 180 15.14 -82.76 -12.83
N ASP A 181 13.93 -82.65 -12.30
CA ASP A 181 13.18 -83.80 -11.79
C ASP A 181 12.77 -84.74 -12.93
N ILE A 182 12.32 -84.20 -14.08
CA ILE A 182 12.04 -84.99 -15.29
C ILE A 182 13.32 -85.70 -15.78
N GLN A 183 14.47 -84.99 -15.83
CA GLN A 183 15.73 -85.59 -16.25
C GLN A 183 16.19 -86.71 -15.30
N ARG A 184 15.99 -86.53 -13.99
CA ARG A 184 16.27 -87.58 -12.99
C ARG A 184 15.39 -88.81 -13.19
N GLN A 185 14.10 -88.63 -13.48
CA GLN A 185 13.19 -89.73 -13.79
C GLN A 185 13.66 -90.51 -15.03
N GLN A 186 14.01 -89.82 -16.12
CA GLN A 186 14.53 -90.46 -17.34
C GLN A 186 15.84 -91.23 -17.11
N ILE A 187 16.75 -90.70 -16.29
CA ILE A 187 17.99 -91.40 -15.91
C ILE A 187 17.68 -92.64 -15.07
N GLY A 188 16.73 -92.53 -14.14
CA GLY A 188 16.25 -93.64 -13.32
C GLY A 188 15.71 -94.79 -14.17
N GLU A 189 14.78 -94.49 -15.07
CA GLU A 189 14.16 -95.48 -15.98
C GLU A 189 15.20 -96.17 -16.88
N ARG A 190 16.12 -95.40 -17.49
CA ARG A 190 17.21 -95.97 -18.29
C ARG A 190 18.13 -96.86 -17.48
N ARG A 191 18.42 -96.50 -16.23
CA ARG A 191 19.28 -97.28 -15.34
C ARG A 191 18.60 -98.58 -14.92
N GLU A 192 17.29 -98.58 -14.72
CA GLU A 192 16.53 -99.79 -14.45
C GLU A 192 16.43 -100.72 -15.66
N SER A 193 16.22 -100.19 -16.88
CA SER A 193 16.25 -100.98 -18.12
C SER A 193 17.60 -101.69 -18.30
N ARG A 194 18.71 -100.94 -18.18
CA ARG A 194 20.06 -101.50 -18.28
C ARG A 194 20.36 -102.57 -17.22
N LYS A 195 19.81 -102.43 -16.01
CA LYS A 195 19.94 -103.47 -14.97
C LYS A 195 19.19 -104.75 -15.35
N ARG A 196 18.01 -104.63 -15.97
CA ARG A 196 17.25 -105.81 -16.43
C ARG A 196 18.00 -106.55 -17.53
N GLU A 197 18.52 -105.82 -18.52
CA GLU A 197 19.35 -106.37 -19.61
C GLU A 197 20.61 -107.06 -19.07
N ALA A 198 21.33 -106.44 -18.13
CA ALA A 198 22.53 -107.03 -17.52
C ALA A 198 22.24 -108.29 -16.70
N VAL A 199 21.06 -108.40 -16.06
CA VAL A 199 20.65 -109.61 -15.34
C VAL A 199 20.36 -110.75 -16.30
N GLU A 200 19.75 -110.46 -17.46
CA GLU A 200 19.50 -111.46 -18.50
C GLU A 200 20.81 -111.99 -19.12
N GLU A 201 21.76 -111.10 -19.39
CA GLU A 201 23.10 -111.47 -19.87
C GLU A 201 23.87 -112.28 -18.83
N TYR A 202 23.89 -111.87 -17.56
CA TYR A 202 24.52 -112.63 -16.47
C TYR A 202 23.97 -114.07 -16.34
N ASN A 203 22.67 -114.24 -16.54
CA ASN A 203 22.05 -115.58 -16.47
C ASN A 203 22.42 -116.45 -17.68
N ARG A 204 22.60 -115.87 -18.88
CA ARG A 204 23.14 -116.58 -20.05
C ARG A 204 24.60 -116.95 -19.85
N ASP A 205 25.40 -116.02 -19.36
CA ASP A 205 26.84 -116.22 -19.12
C ASP A 205 27.09 -117.25 -18.01
N LYS A 206 26.30 -117.25 -16.92
CA LYS A 206 26.40 -118.25 -15.85
C LYS A 206 26.18 -119.68 -16.36
N ALA A 207 25.26 -119.88 -17.29
CA ALA A 207 25.00 -121.19 -17.89
C ALA A 207 26.17 -121.65 -18.80
N GLN A 208 26.81 -120.72 -19.50
CA GLN A 208 28.00 -121.00 -20.32
C GLN A 208 29.24 -121.24 -19.44
N VAL A 209 29.40 -120.49 -18.36
CA VAL A 209 30.51 -120.61 -17.39
C VAL A 209 30.47 -121.93 -16.61
N GLN A 210 29.30 -122.48 -16.30
CA GLN A 210 29.19 -123.82 -15.69
C GLN A 210 29.67 -124.95 -16.61
N GLY A 211 29.61 -124.77 -17.93
CA GLY A 211 30.20 -125.70 -18.91
C GLY A 211 31.72 -125.58 -18.99
N LEU A 212 32.24 -124.33 -18.93
CA LEU A 212 33.67 -124.03 -19.01
C LEU A 212 34.45 -124.37 -17.73
N ILE A 213 33.84 -124.30 -16.54
CA ILE A 213 34.49 -124.65 -15.25
C ILE A 213 34.91 -126.13 -15.21
N LYS A 214 34.19 -127.03 -15.89
CA LYS A 214 34.58 -128.45 -16.00
C LYS A 214 35.78 -128.67 -16.94
N GLN A 215 36.05 -127.72 -17.84
CA GLN A 215 37.15 -127.77 -18.78
C GLN A 215 38.39 -127.02 -18.24
N LEU A 216 38.19 -125.96 -17.45
CA LEU A 216 39.25 -125.13 -16.85
C LEU A 216 40.04 -125.78 -15.71
N LEU A 217 39.46 -126.69 -14.92
CA LEU A 217 40.20 -127.42 -13.87
C LEU A 217 41.30 -128.35 -14.45
N ALA A 218 41.24 -128.67 -15.75
CA ALA A 218 42.26 -129.45 -16.46
C ALA A 218 43.32 -128.57 -17.16
N GLU A 219 43.05 -127.27 -17.35
CA GLU A 219 43.91 -126.32 -18.06
C GLU A 219 44.65 -125.35 -17.11
N GLU A 220 44.19 -125.18 -15.86
CA GLU A 220 44.78 -124.31 -14.83
C GLU A 220 46.22 -124.67 -14.40
N ASP A 221 46.65 -125.93 -14.55
CA ASP A 221 48.05 -126.32 -14.29
C ASP A 221 49.04 -125.76 -15.34
N GLN A 222 48.55 -125.43 -16.54
CA GLN A 222 49.39 -124.88 -17.62
C GLN A 222 49.40 -123.34 -17.66
N GLU A 223 48.38 -122.67 -17.11
CA GLU A 223 48.21 -121.22 -17.30
C GLU A 223 48.84 -120.33 -16.20
N ASN A 224 49.10 -120.89 -15.01
CA ASN A 224 49.87 -120.21 -13.95
C ASN A 224 51.29 -119.80 -14.40
N ARG A 225 51.85 -120.47 -15.42
CA ARG A 225 53.15 -120.14 -16.01
C ARG A 225 53.10 -118.97 -17.00
N ARG A 226 51.92 -118.59 -17.53
CA ARG A 226 51.76 -117.53 -18.54
C ARG A 226 51.41 -116.15 -17.95
N GLN A 227 50.81 -116.07 -16.76
CA GLN A 227 50.43 -114.79 -16.14
C GLN A 227 51.62 -113.97 -15.59
N ALA A 228 52.76 -114.60 -15.30
CA ALA A 228 53.97 -113.90 -14.86
C ALA A 228 54.55 -112.94 -15.93
N ALA A 229 54.30 -113.19 -17.22
CA ALA A 229 54.84 -112.38 -18.32
C ALA A 229 54.00 -111.11 -18.64
N LYS A 230 52.69 -111.09 -18.33
CA LYS A 230 51.81 -109.95 -18.66
C LYS A 230 51.95 -108.76 -17.70
N ARG A 231 52.30 -109.01 -16.43
CA ARG A 231 52.50 -107.97 -15.40
C ARG A 231 53.69 -107.03 -15.68
N ALA A 232 54.62 -107.43 -16.55
CA ALA A 232 55.76 -106.61 -16.97
C ALA A 232 55.41 -105.60 -18.09
N ALA A 233 54.35 -105.84 -18.87
CA ALA A 233 53.95 -104.99 -19.99
C ALA A 233 53.09 -103.79 -19.55
N GLU A 234 52.20 -103.97 -18.58
CA GLU A 234 51.31 -102.91 -18.06
C GLU A 234 52.08 -101.80 -17.33
N ARG A 235 53.22 -102.12 -16.70
CA ARG A 235 54.10 -101.13 -16.06
C ARG A 235 54.72 -100.13 -17.05
N LYS A 236 54.92 -100.52 -18.32
CA LYS A 236 55.48 -99.62 -19.35
C LYS A 236 54.42 -98.66 -19.92
N GLN A 237 53.16 -99.09 -20.02
CA GLN A 237 52.06 -98.26 -20.52
C GLN A 237 51.64 -97.15 -19.53
N ILE A 238 51.81 -97.39 -18.21
CA ILE A 238 51.54 -96.38 -17.17
C ILE A 238 52.55 -95.22 -17.23
N GLN A 239 53.81 -95.48 -17.58
CA GLN A 239 54.82 -94.43 -17.71
C GLN A 239 54.59 -93.54 -18.95
N GLU A 240 54.09 -94.11 -20.05
CA GLU A 240 53.79 -93.38 -21.28
C GLU A 240 52.61 -92.39 -21.10
N THR A 241 51.57 -92.81 -20.38
CA THR A 241 50.39 -91.96 -20.12
C THR A 241 50.67 -90.80 -19.16
N LEU A 242 51.60 -90.95 -18.21
CA LEU A 242 52.04 -89.86 -17.34
C LEU A 242 52.85 -88.79 -18.12
N ARG A 243 53.67 -89.20 -19.09
CA ARG A 243 54.40 -88.27 -19.97
C ARG A 243 53.45 -87.46 -20.87
N GLN A 244 52.39 -88.08 -21.39
CA GLN A 244 51.41 -87.38 -22.23
C GLN A 244 50.57 -86.36 -21.46
N LYS A 245 50.27 -86.59 -20.17
CA LYS A 245 49.57 -85.62 -19.32
C LYS A 245 50.41 -84.38 -18.99
N GLU A 246 51.72 -84.55 -18.83
CA GLU A 246 52.64 -83.44 -18.55
C GLU A 246 52.83 -82.54 -19.78
N LEU A 247 52.98 -83.14 -20.96
CA LEU A 247 53.05 -82.40 -22.24
C LEU A 247 51.75 -81.63 -22.54
N TRP A 248 50.59 -82.20 -22.20
CA TRP A 248 49.30 -81.51 -22.35
C TRP A 248 49.17 -80.31 -21.40
N ARG A 249 49.65 -80.42 -20.16
CA ARG A 249 49.67 -79.29 -19.21
C ARG A 249 50.58 -78.17 -19.69
N GLN A 250 51.78 -78.49 -20.18
CA GLN A 250 52.70 -77.50 -20.73
C GLN A 250 52.11 -76.80 -21.96
N HIS A 251 51.38 -77.53 -22.82
CA HIS A 251 50.68 -76.94 -23.97
C HIS A 251 49.52 -76.02 -23.56
N GLN A 252 48.82 -76.31 -22.47
CA GLN A 252 47.74 -75.46 -21.97
C GLN A 252 48.26 -74.19 -21.30
N ILE A 253 49.36 -74.28 -20.55
CA ILE A 253 50.02 -73.12 -19.95
C ILE A 253 50.54 -72.20 -21.07
N ALA A 254 51.17 -72.76 -22.11
CA ALA A 254 51.65 -71.97 -23.26
C ALA A 254 50.52 -71.27 -24.05
N LEU A 255 49.33 -71.87 -24.15
CA LEU A 255 48.15 -71.23 -24.75
C LEU A 255 47.64 -70.07 -23.89
N SER A 256 47.54 -70.28 -22.57
CA SER A 256 47.15 -69.23 -21.61
C SER A 256 48.13 -68.06 -21.65
N GLU A 257 49.44 -68.33 -21.65
CA GLU A 257 50.47 -67.28 -21.73
C GLU A 257 50.38 -66.47 -23.04
N HIS A 258 50.00 -67.12 -24.15
CA HIS A 258 49.78 -66.43 -25.43
C HIS A 258 48.50 -65.58 -25.46
N GLU A 259 47.45 -66.01 -24.76
CA GLU A 259 46.20 -65.24 -24.58
C GLU A 259 46.43 -64.07 -23.62
N ASP A 260 47.13 -64.30 -22.52
CA ASP A 260 47.54 -63.28 -21.55
C ASP A 260 48.48 -62.23 -22.17
N ALA A 261 49.37 -62.65 -23.08
CA ALA A 261 50.21 -61.72 -23.84
C ALA A 261 49.38 -60.81 -24.76
N LYS A 262 48.37 -61.35 -25.45
CA LYS A 262 47.44 -60.56 -26.28
C LYS A 262 46.58 -59.60 -25.45
N ILE A 263 46.16 -60.02 -24.26
CA ILE A 263 45.44 -59.16 -23.30
C ILE A 263 46.36 -58.01 -22.86
N ARG A 264 47.63 -58.28 -22.54
CA ARG A 264 48.61 -57.25 -22.17
C ARG A 264 48.84 -56.25 -23.30
N GLU A 265 49.02 -56.71 -24.53
CA GLU A 265 49.17 -55.83 -25.70
C GLU A 265 47.94 -54.95 -25.93
N TYR A 266 46.73 -55.50 -25.78
CA TYR A 266 45.49 -54.73 -25.87
C TYR A 266 45.35 -53.69 -24.75
N THR A 267 45.69 -54.05 -23.51
CA THR A 267 45.68 -53.10 -22.38
C THR A 267 46.70 -51.98 -22.54
N ALA A 268 47.90 -52.29 -23.08
CA ALA A 268 48.93 -51.30 -23.37
C ALA A 268 48.50 -50.34 -24.50
N LEU A 269 47.83 -50.86 -25.54
CA LEU A 269 47.25 -50.04 -26.62
C LEU A 269 46.11 -49.13 -26.12
N GLN A 270 45.30 -49.61 -25.17
CA GLN A 270 44.21 -48.84 -24.58
C GLN A 270 44.74 -47.75 -23.62
N ALA A 271 45.77 -48.06 -22.82
CA ALA A 271 46.49 -47.10 -21.99
C ALA A 271 47.20 -46.02 -22.82
N ALA A 272 47.86 -46.40 -23.92
CA ALA A 272 48.49 -45.43 -24.84
C ALA A 272 47.46 -44.55 -25.58
N ARG A 273 46.21 -45.03 -25.76
CA ARG A 273 45.10 -44.22 -26.29
C ARG A 273 44.55 -43.25 -25.24
N SER A 274 44.42 -43.66 -23.97
CA SER A 274 44.00 -42.75 -22.90
C SER A 274 45.07 -41.69 -22.64
N GLU A 275 46.35 -42.06 -22.60
CA GLU A 275 47.45 -41.10 -22.41
C GLU A 275 47.50 -40.04 -23.53
N LYS A 276 47.23 -40.41 -24.78
CA LYS A 276 47.14 -39.43 -25.88
C LYS A 276 45.94 -38.50 -25.75
N LEU A 277 44.80 -39.01 -25.29
CA LEU A 277 43.61 -38.19 -25.03
C LEU A 277 43.81 -37.26 -23.83
N ASP A 278 44.55 -37.71 -22.82
CA ASP A 278 44.89 -36.91 -21.65
C ASP A 278 45.92 -35.83 -22.00
N GLN A 279 46.93 -36.14 -22.84
CA GLN A 279 47.87 -35.16 -23.39
C GLN A 279 47.16 -34.08 -24.24
N GLU A 280 46.24 -34.48 -25.14
CA GLU A 280 45.45 -33.51 -25.91
C GLU A 280 44.52 -32.65 -25.03
N ARG A 281 44.04 -33.19 -23.90
CA ARG A 281 43.26 -32.43 -22.91
C ARG A 281 44.14 -31.45 -22.15
N GLU A 282 45.32 -31.87 -21.71
CA GLU A 282 46.28 -31.01 -21.02
C GLU A 282 46.79 -29.88 -21.92
N GLU A 283 47.05 -30.15 -23.20
CA GLU A 283 47.43 -29.12 -24.18
C GLU A 283 46.29 -28.11 -24.40
N ARG A 284 45.05 -28.57 -24.55
CA ARG A 284 43.87 -27.68 -24.65
C ARG A 284 43.63 -26.88 -23.38
N GLU A 285 43.87 -27.47 -22.20
CA GLU A 285 43.81 -26.74 -20.94
C GLU A 285 44.94 -25.73 -20.78
N ALA A 286 46.15 -26.05 -21.24
CA ALA A 286 47.28 -25.13 -21.24
C ALA A 286 47.05 -23.94 -22.19
N GLU A 287 46.47 -24.18 -23.37
CA GLU A 287 46.03 -23.12 -24.28
C GLU A 287 44.93 -22.26 -23.67
N LYS A 288 43.92 -22.87 -23.03
CA LYS A 288 42.91 -22.12 -22.27
C LYS A 288 43.52 -21.29 -21.15
N ARG A 289 44.50 -21.82 -20.42
CA ARG A 289 45.23 -21.09 -19.36
C ARG A 289 46.05 -19.93 -19.94
N ARG A 290 46.70 -20.10 -21.09
CA ARG A 290 47.38 -19.00 -21.80
C ARG A 290 46.41 -17.90 -22.23
N VAL A 291 45.31 -18.26 -22.88
CA VAL A 291 44.27 -17.30 -23.29
C VAL A 291 43.68 -16.58 -22.07
N LEU A 292 43.45 -17.30 -20.97
CA LEU A 292 42.92 -16.72 -19.74
C LEU A 292 43.93 -15.77 -19.06
N LEU A 293 45.23 -16.10 -19.09
CA LEU A 293 46.31 -15.21 -18.65
C LEU A 293 46.40 -13.96 -19.53
N GLU A 294 46.33 -14.09 -20.85
CA GLU A 294 46.30 -12.95 -21.78
C GLU A 294 45.06 -12.07 -21.58
N LEU A 295 43.88 -12.67 -21.37
CA LEU A 295 42.65 -11.94 -21.08
C LEU A 295 42.71 -11.21 -19.73
N SER A 296 43.32 -11.84 -18.72
CA SER A 296 43.54 -11.23 -17.41
C SER A 296 44.53 -10.07 -17.47
N ARG A 297 45.58 -10.19 -18.29
CA ARG A 297 46.54 -9.11 -18.56
C ARG A 297 45.88 -7.95 -19.30
N GLN A 298 45.07 -8.23 -20.32
CA GLN A 298 44.30 -7.21 -21.04
C GLN A 298 43.29 -6.49 -20.15
N LYS A 299 42.63 -7.21 -19.22
CA LYS A 299 41.77 -6.59 -18.21
C LYS A 299 42.57 -5.68 -17.28
N LEU A 300 43.70 -6.15 -16.74
CA LEU A 300 44.56 -5.33 -15.89
C LEU A 300 45.09 -4.07 -16.60
N GLU A 301 45.47 -4.18 -17.87
CA GLU A 301 45.91 -3.04 -18.68
C GLU A 301 44.75 -2.05 -18.97
N ARG A 302 43.53 -2.55 -19.16
CA ARG A 302 42.34 -1.72 -19.33
C ARG A 302 41.95 -1.02 -18.02
N ASP A 303 41.93 -1.75 -16.91
CA ASP A 303 41.65 -1.21 -15.58
C ASP A 303 42.72 -0.18 -15.16
N ALA A 304 43.99 -0.40 -15.54
CA ALA A 304 45.06 0.58 -15.34
C ALA A 304 44.81 1.87 -16.14
N ARG A 305 44.44 1.76 -17.43
CA ARG A 305 44.09 2.93 -18.26
C ARG A 305 42.85 3.66 -17.76
N GLU A 306 41.85 2.94 -17.26
CA GLU A 306 40.65 3.55 -16.68
C GLU A 306 40.98 4.28 -15.37
N LYS A 307 41.89 3.74 -14.54
CA LYS A 307 42.41 4.42 -13.35
C LYS A 307 43.26 5.64 -13.70
N GLU A 308 44.15 5.54 -14.69
CA GLU A 308 44.93 6.70 -15.19
C GLU A 308 43.99 7.79 -15.74
N HIS A 309 42.93 7.40 -16.45
CA HIS A 309 41.95 8.36 -16.96
C HIS A 309 41.14 9.03 -15.84
N GLN A 310 40.75 8.28 -14.80
CA GLN A 310 40.11 8.84 -13.60
C GLN A 310 41.04 9.78 -12.84
N GLN A 311 42.31 9.42 -12.68
CA GLN A 311 43.31 10.29 -12.07
C GLN A 311 43.47 11.60 -12.85
N LEU A 312 43.52 11.55 -14.18
CA LEU A 312 43.57 12.75 -15.01
C LEU A 312 42.30 13.63 -14.90
N LEU A 313 41.12 13.03 -14.68
CA LEU A 313 39.88 13.78 -14.44
C LEU A 313 39.84 14.42 -13.06
N ASP A 314 40.33 13.69 -12.04
CA ASP A 314 40.45 14.20 -10.68
C ASP A 314 41.47 15.33 -10.60
N ASP A 315 42.62 15.20 -11.29
CA ASP A 315 43.66 16.23 -11.39
C ASP A 315 43.12 17.48 -12.10
N LEU A 316 42.39 17.34 -13.22
CA LEU A 316 41.73 18.46 -13.90
C LEU A 316 40.75 19.20 -12.97
N HIS A 317 39.97 18.44 -12.19
CA HIS A 317 38.98 19.03 -11.28
C HIS A 317 39.63 19.72 -10.06
N VAL A 318 40.82 19.27 -9.64
CA VAL A 318 41.64 19.97 -8.64
C VAL A 318 42.24 21.24 -9.24
N ASP A 319 42.79 21.18 -10.46
CA ASP A 319 43.35 22.34 -11.14
C ASP A 319 42.29 23.42 -11.41
N GLU A 320 41.08 23.04 -11.85
CA GLU A 320 39.95 23.96 -12.04
C GLU A 320 39.52 24.64 -10.73
N LYS A 321 39.56 23.92 -9.60
CA LYS A 321 39.28 24.48 -8.28
C LYS A 321 40.37 25.44 -7.84
N ASP A 322 41.63 25.09 -8.02
CA ASP A 322 42.79 25.92 -7.66
C ASP A 322 42.87 27.18 -8.53
N GLU A 323 42.48 27.12 -9.81
CA GLU A 323 42.33 28.30 -10.66
C GLU A 323 41.18 29.20 -10.22
N LEU A 324 40.03 28.63 -9.84
CA LEU A 324 38.90 29.40 -9.29
C LEU A 324 39.25 30.07 -7.96
N GLU A 325 40.01 29.40 -7.10
CA GLU A 325 40.49 29.97 -5.84
C GLU A 325 41.50 31.10 -6.08
N ARG A 326 42.46 30.92 -7.00
CA ARG A 326 43.38 31.99 -7.43
C ARG A 326 42.64 33.20 -7.99
N GLN A 327 41.63 33.00 -8.84
CA GLN A 327 40.80 34.09 -9.38
C GLN A 327 40.01 34.82 -8.28
N LYS A 328 39.53 34.10 -7.26
CA LYS A 328 38.86 34.70 -6.09
C LYS A 328 39.85 35.51 -5.25
N GLU A 329 41.03 34.99 -4.98
CA GLU A 329 42.08 35.69 -4.23
C GLU A 329 42.57 36.95 -4.98
N GLU A 330 42.74 36.87 -6.30
CA GLU A 330 43.04 38.02 -7.15
C GLU A 330 41.91 39.05 -7.13
N ALA A 331 40.65 38.62 -7.20
CA ALA A 331 39.50 39.53 -7.10
C ALA A 331 39.38 40.19 -5.71
N GLU A 332 39.65 39.45 -4.63
CA GLU A 332 39.67 39.99 -3.28
C GLU A 332 40.84 40.96 -3.05
N SER A 333 42.03 40.65 -3.56
CA SER A 333 43.18 41.54 -3.48
C SER A 333 42.97 42.83 -4.27
N ARG A 334 42.35 42.75 -5.46
CA ARG A 334 41.91 43.94 -6.23
C ARG A 334 40.88 44.77 -5.47
N LYS A 335 39.84 44.16 -4.90
CA LYS A 335 38.85 44.87 -4.07
C LYS A 335 39.48 45.51 -2.83
N ARG A 336 40.47 44.86 -2.20
CA ARG A 336 41.22 45.43 -1.07
C ARG A 336 42.08 46.63 -1.49
N GLN A 337 42.68 46.58 -2.69
CA GLN A 337 43.42 47.71 -3.25
C GLN A 337 42.48 48.87 -3.61
N GLU A 338 41.36 48.60 -4.29
CA GLU A 338 40.32 49.59 -4.63
C GLU A 338 39.72 50.25 -3.39
N ALA A 339 39.45 49.48 -2.33
CA ALA A 339 38.97 50.02 -1.05
C ALA A 339 40.02 50.90 -0.36
N LYS A 340 41.31 50.55 -0.45
CA LYS A 340 42.42 51.33 0.12
C LYS A 340 42.63 52.64 -0.65
N GLU A 341 42.53 52.61 -1.98
CA GLU A 341 42.59 53.80 -2.83
C GLU A 341 41.37 54.71 -2.64
N ALA A 342 40.17 54.15 -2.50
CA ALA A 342 38.96 54.91 -2.19
C ALA A 342 39.04 55.62 -0.82
N LEU A 343 39.63 54.95 0.18
CA LEU A 343 39.84 55.53 1.51
C LEU A 343 40.84 56.70 1.47
N LEU A 344 41.91 56.58 0.68
CA LEU A 344 42.91 57.65 0.50
C LEU A 344 42.31 58.85 -0.25
N ARG A 345 41.53 58.62 -1.32
CA ARG A 345 40.84 59.71 -2.05
C ARG A 345 39.82 60.44 -1.17
N ALA A 346 39.04 59.71 -0.38
CA ALA A 346 38.09 60.31 0.57
C ALA A 346 38.78 61.13 1.67
N PHE A 347 39.97 60.72 2.12
CA PHE A 347 40.77 61.47 3.09
C PHE A 347 41.33 62.76 2.48
N ASP A 348 41.84 62.72 1.25
CA ASP A 348 42.36 63.89 0.54
C ASP A 348 41.25 64.91 0.22
N GLU A 349 40.07 64.44 -0.19
CA GLU A 349 38.87 65.27 -0.41
C GLU A 349 38.40 65.96 0.89
N GLN A 350 38.42 65.24 2.01
CA GLN A 350 38.05 65.78 3.32
C GLN A 350 39.03 66.87 3.81
N MET A 351 40.32 66.74 3.51
CA MET A 351 41.34 67.72 3.90
C MET A 351 41.22 69.01 3.07
N VAL A 352 40.96 68.90 1.76
CA VAL A 352 40.74 70.05 0.87
C VAL A 352 39.47 70.83 1.26
N GLU A 353 38.37 70.15 1.60
CA GLU A 353 37.16 70.83 2.08
C GLU A 353 37.36 71.54 3.43
N LYS A 354 38.19 70.97 4.31
CA LYS A 354 38.48 71.54 5.63
C LYS A 354 39.38 72.78 5.55
N GLU A 355 40.28 72.84 4.57
CA GLU A 355 41.11 74.02 4.31
C GLU A 355 40.33 75.13 3.61
N ARG A 356 39.42 74.80 2.68
CA ARG A 356 38.52 75.78 2.04
C ARG A 356 37.61 76.46 3.06
N ARG A 357 37.03 75.70 3.99
CA ARG A 357 36.18 76.24 5.08
C ARG A 357 36.94 77.12 6.08
N ARG A 358 38.25 76.90 6.28
CA ARG A 358 39.09 77.75 7.14
C ARG A 358 39.44 79.10 6.48
N GLN A 359 39.60 79.13 5.17
CA GLN A 359 39.88 80.36 4.42
C GLN A 359 38.63 81.23 4.24
N GLU A 360 37.46 80.63 4.07
CA GLU A 360 36.15 81.32 4.04
C GLU A 360 35.82 81.94 5.42
N ALA A 361 36.09 81.24 6.53
CA ALA A 361 35.80 81.73 7.88
C ALA A 361 36.67 82.93 8.36
N LEU A 362 37.90 83.09 7.85
CA LEU A 362 38.78 84.21 8.21
C LEU A 362 38.43 85.52 7.45
N ALA A 363 37.75 85.43 6.31
CA ALA A 363 37.29 86.57 5.54
C ALA A 363 36.01 87.19 6.15
N ASP A 364 35.09 86.35 6.64
CA ASP A 364 33.84 86.78 7.24
C ASP A 364 34.02 87.41 8.65
N GLU A 365 35.09 87.05 9.39
CA GLU A 365 35.37 87.60 10.73
C GLU A 365 35.82 89.08 10.74
N GLN A 366 36.35 89.61 9.62
CA GLN A 366 36.83 91.00 9.56
C GLN A 366 35.72 92.00 9.19
N GLU A 367 34.73 91.58 8.40
CA GLU A 367 33.56 92.40 8.03
C GLU A 367 32.49 92.41 9.14
N TYR A 368 32.39 91.32 9.92
CA TYR A 368 31.47 91.22 11.05
C TYR A 368 31.86 92.12 12.23
N ARG A 369 33.16 92.36 12.47
CA ARG A 369 33.65 93.14 13.61
C ARG A 369 33.34 94.65 13.52
N GLN A 370 33.15 95.18 12.32
CA GLN A 370 32.83 96.59 12.08
C GLN A 370 31.32 96.89 12.05
N SER A 371 30.49 95.90 11.70
CA SER A 371 29.02 96.03 11.72
C SER A 371 28.39 95.75 13.10
N LEU A 372 29.09 95.03 13.97
CA LEU A 372 28.60 94.69 15.33
C LEU A 372 28.64 95.89 16.30
N LEU A 373 29.63 96.78 16.20
CA LEU A 373 29.74 97.97 17.05
C LEU A 373 28.63 99.01 16.80
N ALA A 374 28.04 99.05 15.59
CA ALA A 374 26.92 99.93 15.27
C ALA A 374 25.56 99.37 15.73
N ARG A 375 25.41 98.03 15.82
CA ARG A 375 24.17 97.36 16.23
C ARG A 375 23.96 97.27 17.74
N PHE A 376 25.03 97.27 18.54
CA PHE A 376 24.91 97.20 20.00
C PHE A 376 24.24 98.44 20.61
N ALA A 377 24.44 99.63 20.04
CA ALA A 377 23.83 100.87 20.54
C ALA A 377 22.29 100.93 20.34
N GLU A 378 21.77 100.21 19.34
CA GLU A 378 20.32 100.13 19.09
C GLU A 378 19.63 98.96 19.82
N GLN A 379 20.39 97.95 20.25
CA GLN A 379 19.87 96.74 20.88
C GLN A 379 19.72 96.85 22.41
N ASP A 380 20.54 97.66 23.09
CA ASP A 380 20.40 97.91 24.55
C ASP A 380 19.07 98.59 24.93
N ARG A 381 18.38 99.24 23.97
CA ARG A 381 17.07 99.85 24.18
C ARG A 381 15.89 98.89 24.00
N ILE A 382 16.12 97.75 23.34
CA ILE A 382 15.11 96.72 23.02
C ILE A 382 15.19 95.53 24.01
N GLU A 383 16.31 95.35 24.70
CA GLU A 383 16.52 94.22 25.61
C GLU A 383 15.66 94.25 26.88
N GLN A 384 15.31 95.43 27.42
CA GLN A 384 14.48 95.53 28.64
C GLN A 384 13.01 95.09 28.44
N MET A 385 12.52 94.97 27.20
CA MET A 385 11.18 94.45 26.89
C MET A 385 11.19 92.98 26.40
N ASN A 386 12.36 92.42 26.10
CA ASN A 386 12.48 91.08 25.50
C ASN A 386 12.79 89.96 26.49
N GLU A 387 13.23 90.25 27.72
CA GLU A 387 13.54 89.23 28.73
C GLU A 387 12.29 88.49 29.22
N GLN A 388 11.16 89.18 29.39
CA GLN A 388 9.88 88.53 29.72
C GLN A 388 9.36 87.66 28.56
N LYS A 389 9.49 88.12 27.31
CA LYS A 389 9.12 87.33 26.12
C LYS A 389 10.04 86.12 25.91
N LYS A 390 11.34 86.23 26.19
CA LYS A 390 12.30 85.10 26.15
C LYS A 390 11.99 84.07 27.24
N ARG A 391 11.68 84.48 28.47
CA ARG A 391 11.27 83.56 29.55
C ARG A 391 9.97 82.84 29.23
N MET A 392 8.95 83.54 28.73
CA MET A 392 7.69 82.91 28.32
C MET A 392 7.88 81.92 27.16
N LYS A 393 8.64 82.30 26.11
CA LYS A 393 8.95 81.40 24.98
C LYS A 393 9.80 80.19 25.39
N LEU A 394 10.79 80.35 26.27
CA LEU A 394 11.57 79.23 26.79
C LEU A 394 10.71 78.27 27.63
N GLN A 395 9.80 78.79 28.46
CA GLN A 395 8.84 77.95 29.19
C GLN A 395 7.85 77.25 28.26
N GLU A 396 7.39 77.92 27.21
CA GLU A 396 6.55 77.30 26.16
C GLU A 396 7.32 76.22 25.40
N HIS A 397 8.57 76.46 25.01
CA HIS A 397 9.42 75.46 24.36
C HIS A 397 9.77 74.30 25.29
N MET A 398 10.04 74.54 26.57
CA MET A 398 10.23 73.47 27.55
C MET A 398 8.97 72.63 27.73
N ARG A 399 7.79 73.26 27.85
CA ARG A 399 6.51 72.54 27.88
C ARG A 399 6.25 71.76 26.58
N GLN A 400 6.63 72.30 25.43
CA GLN A 400 6.52 71.60 24.14
C GLN A 400 7.47 70.40 24.06
N VAL A 401 8.72 70.55 24.50
CA VAL A 401 9.71 69.46 24.54
C VAL A 401 9.28 68.38 25.54
N GLU A 402 8.79 68.75 26.73
CA GLU A 402 8.24 67.80 27.70
C GLU A 402 7.02 67.07 27.14
N ARG A 403 6.11 67.77 26.44
CA ARG A 403 5.00 67.13 25.72
C ARG A 403 5.48 66.16 24.65
N LEU A 404 6.49 66.52 23.86
CA LEU A 404 7.07 65.63 22.84
C LEU A 404 7.75 64.41 23.47
N ILE A 405 8.42 64.56 24.62
CA ILE A 405 9.03 63.44 25.37
C ILE A 405 7.95 62.51 25.93
N VAL A 406 6.87 63.06 26.51
CA VAL A 406 5.74 62.27 27.01
C VAL A 406 5.03 61.54 25.87
N GLN A 407 4.75 62.22 24.75
CA GLN A 407 4.16 61.61 23.56
C GLN A 407 5.04 60.49 23.00
N ARG A 408 6.36 60.70 22.93
CA ARG A 408 7.30 59.66 22.46
C ARG A 408 7.33 58.46 23.40
N ARG A 409 7.24 58.66 24.72
CA ARG A 409 7.12 57.57 25.70
C ARG A 409 5.80 56.82 25.55
N GLN A 410 4.68 57.52 25.38
CA GLN A 410 3.37 56.92 25.14
C GLN A 410 3.32 56.10 23.85
N LEU A 411 3.92 56.60 22.76
CA LEU A 411 4.05 55.87 21.50
C LEU A 411 4.89 54.60 21.68
N PHE A 412 6.02 54.68 22.36
CA PHE A 412 6.88 53.52 22.62
C PHE A 412 6.20 52.47 23.52
N GLU A 413 5.48 52.91 24.56
CA GLU A 413 4.70 52.01 25.43
C GLU A 413 3.56 51.35 24.66
N ALA A 414 2.83 52.11 23.83
CA ALA A 414 1.78 51.58 22.95
C ALA A 414 2.32 50.59 21.92
N GLU A 415 3.49 50.87 21.31
CA GLU A 415 4.17 49.95 20.39
C GLU A 415 4.56 48.64 21.11
N ARG A 416 5.15 48.71 22.31
CA ARG A 416 5.47 47.52 23.10
C ARG A 416 4.25 46.72 23.54
N GLU A 417 3.15 47.39 23.86
CA GLU A 417 1.89 46.72 24.17
C GLU A 417 1.30 46.04 22.95
N ALA A 418 1.33 46.70 21.79
CA ALA A 418 0.91 46.12 20.53
C ALA A 418 1.76 44.88 20.18
N GLU A 419 3.09 44.95 20.31
CA GLU A 419 3.98 43.80 20.11
C GLU A 419 3.67 42.66 21.09
N ARG A 420 3.47 42.96 22.37
CA ARG A 420 3.09 41.91 23.34
C ARG A 420 1.76 41.25 22.99
N GLN A 421 0.78 42.03 22.54
CA GLN A 421 -0.51 41.50 22.11
C GLN A 421 -0.39 40.66 20.82
N THR A 422 0.46 41.04 19.86
CA THR A 422 0.70 40.21 18.67
C THR A 422 1.38 38.90 19.04
N TRP A 423 2.38 38.93 19.92
CA TRP A 423 3.02 37.71 20.44
C TRP A 423 2.02 36.79 21.16
N GLN A 424 1.16 37.35 22.03
CA GLN A 424 0.13 36.57 22.72
C GLN A 424 -0.88 35.95 21.75
N ARG A 425 -1.30 36.69 20.71
CA ARG A 425 -2.19 36.16 19.67
C ARG A 425 -1.52 35.05 18.86
N LEU A 426 -0.26 35.22 18.48
CA LEU A 426 0.48 34.19 17.76
C LEU A 426 0.65 32.92 18.61
N ALA A 427 1.02 33.08 19.89
CA ALA A 427 1.14 31.96 20.83
C ALA A 427 -0.19 31.22 21.00
N ALA A 428 -1.31 31.95 21.18
CA ALA A 428 -2.63 31.33 21.29
C ALA A 428 -3.02 30.55 20.02
N VAL A 429 -2.75 31.12 18.83
CA VAL A 429 -2.98 30.42 17.54
C VAL A 429 -2.10 29.18 17.40
N GLU A 430 -0.85 29.22 17.85
CA GLU A 430 0.05 28.07 17.86
C GLU A 430 -0.42 26.98 18.83
N GLU A 431 -0.86 27.35 20.04
CA GLU A 431 -1.43 26.42 21.01
C GLU A 431 -2.70 25.76 20.47
N GLU A 432 -3.62 26.52 19.87
CA GLU A 432 -4.82 25.98 19.22
C GLU A 432 -4.44 24.98 18.12
N LYS A 433 -3.48 25.31 17.26
CA LYS A 433 -2.96 24.39 16.24
C LYS A 433 -2.39 23.12 16.86
N GLN A 434 -1.61 23.23 17.93
CA GLN A 434 -1.06 22.08 18.65
C GLN A 434 -2.17 21.19 19.22
N THR A 435 -3.23 21.76 19.80
CA THR A 435 -4.36 20.97 20.30
C THR A 435 -5.08 20.21 19.19
N VAL A 436 -5.27 20.83 18.01
CA VAL A 436 -5.87 20.17 16.84
C VAL A 436 -4.98 19.02 16.37
N VAL A 437 -3.67 19.23 16.32
CA VAL A 437 -2.69 18.20 15.95
C VAL A 437 -2.70 17.04 16.95
N GLU A 438 -2.74 17.30 18.25
CA GLU A 438 -2.80 16.25 19.28
C GLU A 438 -4.11 15.46 19.20
N GLN A 439 -5.25 16.12 19.01
CA GLN A 439 -6.55 15.46 18.86
C GLN A 439 -6.57 14.54 17.63
N GLU A 440 -6.10 15.03 16.48
CA GLU A 440 -6.03 14.26 15.24
C GLU A 440 -4.99 13.14 15.31
N ARG A 441 -3.88 13.34 16.03
CA ARG A 441 -2.92 12.28 16.34
C ARG A 441 -3.58 11.13 17.12
N LEU A 442 -4.33 11.45 18.19
CA LEU A 442 -5.04 10.44 18.99
C LEU A 442 -6.13 9.75 18.17
N ARG A 443 -6.84 10.49 17.31
CA ARG A 443 -7.84 9.95 16.38
C ARG A 443 -7.22 8.95 15.40
N LEU A 444 -6.14 9.33 14.71
CA LEU A 444 -5.44 8.45 13.76
C LEU A 444 -4.94 7.17 14.43
N LEU A 445 -4.36 7.30 15.63
CA LEU A 445 -3.97 6.13 16.41
C LEU A 445 -5.20 5.24 16.68
N ARG A 446 -6.31 5.78 17.20
CA ARG A 446 -7.54 5.01 17.51
C ARG A 446 -8.08 4.27 16.29
N GLU A 447 -8.14 4.95 15.15
CA GLU A 447 -8.56 4.37 13.87
C GLU A 447 -7.64 3.20 13.47
N HIS A 448 -6.35 3.27 13.79
CA HIS A 448 -5.34 2.27 13.44
C HIS A 448 -4.95 1.32 14.58
N ALA A 449 -5.74 1.23 15.66
CA ALA A 449 -5.45 0.38 16.81
C ALA A 449 -5.26 -1.12 16.48
N GLU A 450 -5.85 -1.59 15.38
CA GLU A 450 -5.68 -2.97 14.87
C GLU A 450 -4.23 -3.30 14.49
N LEU A 451 -3.43 -2.28 14.19
CA LEU A 451 -2.04 -2.39 13.75
C LEU A 451 -1.04 -2.39 14.90
N GLU A 452 -1.51 -2.32 16.15
CA GLU A 452 -0.71 -2.28 17.37
C GLU A 452 0.52 -3.19 17.35
N LYS A 453 0.38 -4.44 16.91
CA LYS A 453 1.47 -5.44 16.88
C LYS A 453 2.49 -5.22 15.76
N PHE A 454 2.17 -4.40 14.77
CA PHE A 454 2.93 -4.18 13.53
C PHE A 454 3.49 -2.75 13.42
N LEU A 455 3.34 -1.93 14.47
CA LEU A 455 3.83 -0.56 14.50
C LEU A 455 5.37 -0.52 14.45
N PRO A 456 5.96 0.33 13.60
CA PRO A 456 7.40 0.55 13.61
C PRO A 456 7.86 1.30 14.88
N LYS A 457 9.15 1.19 15.19
CA LYS A 457 9.75 1.84 16.37
C LYS A 457 9.56 3.37 16.30
N GLY A 458 9.30 4.00 17.45
CA GLY A 458 9.14 5.45 17.55
C GLY A 458 7.83 6.00 16.95
N THR A 459 6.78 5.17 16.82
CA THR A 459 5.45 5.65 16.39
C THR A 459 4.70 6.35 17.52
N LEU A 460 4.82 5.84 18.74
CA LEU A 460 4.21 6.39 19.95
C LEU A 460 5.18 7.38 20.62
N LYS A 461 4.66 8.55 21.02
CA LYS A 461 5.41 9.62 21.70
C LYS A 461 5.22 9.56 23.21
N LYS A 462 3.96 9.44 23.66
CA LYS A 462 3.58 9.41 25.08
C LYS A 462 3.19 7.98 25.50
N PRO A 463 3.45 7.55 26.75
CA PRO A 463 3.03 6.23 27.23
C PRO A 463 1.50 6.07 27.25
N GLU A 464 0.77 7.17 27.45
CA GLU A 464 -0.71 7.20 27.41
C GLU A 464 -1.26 6.77 26.03
N GLU A 465 -0.54 7.05 24.95
CA GLU A 465 -0.94 6.64 23.59
C GLU A 465 -0.95 5.11 23.46
N LEU A 466 -0.05 4.40 24.16
CA LEU A 466 -0.02 2.95 24.16
C LEU A 466 -1.25 2.35 24.85
N HIS A 467 -1.64 2.91 25.99
CA HIS A 467 -2.86 2.49 26.70
C HIS A 467 -4.10 2.70 25.84
N LEU A 468 -4.21 3.87 25.21
CA LEU A 468 -5.30 4.18 24.30
C LEU A 468 -5.37 3.18 23.11
N MET A 469 -4.22 2.74 22.60
CA MET A 469 -4.14 1.73 21.54
C MET A 469 -4.63 0.37 22.01
N HIS A 470 -4.17 -0.08 23.17
CA HIS A 470 -4.64 -1.34 23.76
C HIS A 470 -6.16 -1.34 23.96
N GLU A 471 -6.72 -0.25 24.48
CA GLU A 471 -8.15 -0.09 24.71
C GLU A 471 -8.95 -0.08 23.41
N ALA A 472 -8.57 0.77 22.45
CA ALA A 472 -9.25 0.86 21.15
C ALA A 472 -9.13 -0.46 20.36
N ALA A 473 -8.00 -1.16 20.45
CA ALA A 473 -7.82 -2.47 19.84
C ALA A 473 -8.73 -3.53 20.50
N ALA A 474 -8.88 -3.49 21.82
CA ALA A 474 -9.77 -4.38 22.56
C ALA A 474 -11.25 -4.13 22.21
N GLU A 475 -11.67 -2.87 22.12
CA GLU A 475 -13.02 -2.48 21.69
C GLU A 475 -13.33 -2.97 20.27
N LYS A 476 -12.41 -2.73 19.32
CA LYS A 476 -12.57 -3.23 17.95
C LYS A 476 -12.67 -4.75 17.88
N ARG A 477 -11.86 -5.47 18.67
CA ARG A 477 -11.96 -6.95 18.77
C ARG A 477 -13.30 -7.39 19.35
N ARG A 478 -13.86 -6.66 20.32
CA ARG A 478 -15.19 -6.93 20.88
C ARG A 478 -16.30 -6.71 19.85
N LEU A 479 -16.28 -5.58 19.15
CA LEU A 479 -17.24 -5.25 18.09
C LEU A 479 -17.19 -6.28 16.95
N HIS A 480 -16.00 -6.72 16.55
CA HIS A 480 -15.85 -7.73 15.52
C HIS A 480 -16.43 -9.09 15.96
N LYS A 481 -16.24 -9.47 17.23
CA LYS A 481 -16.83 -10.70 17.79
C LYS A 481 -18.35 -10.64 17.87
N THR A 482 -18.94 -9.48 18.18
CA THR A 482 -20.41 -9.31 18.21
C THR A 482 -21.05 -9.27 16.83
N HIS A 483 -20.29 -8.99 15.76
CA HIS A 483 -20.79 -9.05 14.39
C HIS A 483 -20.64 -10.44 13.74
N LEU A 484 -19.81 -11.31 14.32
CA LEU A 484 -19.57 -12.68 13.86
C LEU A 484 -20.38 -13.74 14.62
N ALA A 485 -20.99 -13.35 15.75
CA ALA A 485 -21.95 -14.15 16.51
C ALA A 485 -23.36 -13.70 16.13
#